data_AF-A0A955YF80-F1
#
_entry.id   AF-A0A955YF80-F1
#
_cell.length_a   1.000
_cell.length_b   1.000
_cell.length_c   1.000
_cell.angle_alpha   90.00
_cell.angle_beta   90.00
_cell.angle_gamma   90.00
#
_symmetry.space_group_name_H-M   'P 1'
#
loop_
_entity.id
_entity.type
_entity.pdbx_description
1 polymer ?
#
loop_
_entity_poly.entity_id
_entity_poly.type
_entity_poly.pdbx_seq_one_letter_code
_entity_poly.pdbx_strand_id
1 'polypeptide(L)'
;MRAVTLALLGACAVGPETEVSVPPSIGGGAEPGFGVDVGGPGAEVTWHRDIRPLVETHCLGCHAEGGIAPFTLTHDPDEWENASAWWAPAAVRAVEAGTMPPWPASDDCHPIEGSR
;
A
#
# COMPACT_ATOMS: atom_id res chain seq x y z
N MET A 1 -55.22 -14.70 -32.84
CA MET A 1 -54.32 -14.84 -31.67
C MET A 1 -53.12 -15.68 -32.10
N ARG A 2 -52.02 -15.03 -32.47
CA ARG A 2 -50.77 -15.69 -32.89
C ARG A 2 -49.68 -15.22 -31.95
N ALA A 3 -49.22 -16.11 -31.08
CA ALA A 3 -48.08 -15.86 -30.21
C ALA A 3 -46.81 -15.89 -31.07
N VAL A 4 -46.04 -14.81 -31.04
CA VAL A 4 -44.71 -14.73 -31.62
C VAL A 4 -43.75 -14.67 -30.44
N THR A 5 -43.18 -15.82 -30.09
CA THR A 5 -42.08 -15.92 -29.14
C THR A 5 -40.79 -15.55 -29.88
N LEU A 6 -40.26 -14.35 -29.63
CA LEU A 6 -38.92 -13.96 -30.07
C LEU A 6 -37.92 -14.32 -28.97
N ALA A 7 -37.16 -15.38 -29.18
CA ALA A 7 -35.93 -15.65 -28.45
C ALA A 7 -34.80 -14.83 -29.09
N LEU A 8 -34.14 -13.98 -28.30
CA LEU A 8 -32.91 -13.28 -28.69
C LEU A 8 -31.80 -13.74 -27.75
N LEU A 9 -31.04 -14.74 -28.20
CA LEU A 9 -29.69 -14.99 -27.74
C LEU A 9 -28.78 -13.92 -28.34
N GLY A 10 -28.19 -13.07 -27.49
CA GLY A 10 -27.09 -12.18 -27.83
C GLY A 10 -25.86 -12.57 -27.02
N ALA A 11 -24.87 -13.14 -27.69
CA ALA A 11 -23.63 -13.64 -27.12
C ALA A 11 -22.63 -12.51 -26.85
N CYS A 12 -22.07 -12.45 -25.64
CA CYS A 12 -20.81 -11.78 -25.36
C CYS A 12 -19.72 -12.87 -25.31
N ALA A 13 -18.95 -13.02 -26.38
CA ALA A 13 -17.79 -13.89 -26.38
C ALA A 13 -16.64 -13.19 -25.63
N VAL A 14 -16.37 -13.61 -24.39
CA VAL A 14 -15.08 -13.41 -23.72
C VAL A 14 -14.13 -14.49 -24.25
N GLY A 15 -13.02 -14.06 -24.86
CA GLY A 15 -11.97 -14.97 -25.31
C GLY A 15 -11.25 -15.65 -24.13
N PRO A 16 -10.56 -16.78 -24.36
CA PRO A 16 -9.84 -17.46 -23.30
C PRO A 16 -8.66 -16.61 -22.82
N GLU A 17 -8.67 -16.29 -21.54
CA GLU A 17 -7.54 -15.79 -20.76
C GLU A 17 -6.32 -16.69 -20.97
N THR A 18 -5.30 -16.19 -21.67
CA THR A 18 -3.98 -16.83 -21.67
C THR A 18 -3.35 -16.56 -20.31
N GLU A 19 -3.41 -17.56 -19.44
CA GLU A 19 -2.65 -17.68 -18.22
C GLU A 19 -1.15 -17.43 -18.48
N VAL A 20 -0.65 -16.26 -18.06
CA VAL A 20 0.78 -15.98 -18.01
C VAL A 20 1.35 -16.78 -16.84
N SER A 21 2.02 -17.88 -17.15
CA SER A 21 2.84 -18.62 -16.18
C SER A 21 3.99 -17.76 -15.69
N VAL A 22 3.87 -17.23 -14.47
CA VAL A 22 4.96 -16.57 -13.77
C VAL A 22 5.89 -17.66 -13.21
N PRO A 23 7.18 -17.72 -13.58
CA PRO A 23 8.10 -18.70 -13.01
C PRO A 23 8.29 -18.47 -11.51
N PRO A 24 8.59 -19.51 -10.71
CA PRO A 24 8.90 -19.34 -9.31
C PRO A 24 10.15 -18.46 -9.18
N SER A 25 9.99 -17.31 -8.53
CA SER A 25 11.07 -16.40 -8.18
C SER A 25 12.14 -17.17 -7.40
N ILE A 26 13.34 -17.24 -7.99
CA ILE A 26 14.54 -17.78 -7.35
C ILE A 26 14.79 -17.04 -6.04
N GLY A 27 14.83 -17.80 -4.95
CA GLY A 27 15.06 -17.28 -3.60
C GLY A 27 16.43 -16.63 -3.50
N GLY A 28 16.45 -15.32 -3.26
CA GLY A 28 17.64 -14.55 -2.96
C GLY A 28 17.66 -14.14 -1.49
N GLY A 29 18.64 -14.67 -0.75
CA GLY A 29 19.23 -14.11 0.47
C GLY A 29 18.28 -13.70 1.60
N ALA A 30 18.12 -14.57 2.59
CA ALA A 30 17.61 -14.19 3.91
C ALA A 30 18.69 -13.37 4.66
N GLU A 31 18.66 -12.05 4.50
CA GLU A 31 19.22 -11.14 5.49
C GLU A 31 18.36 -11.24 6.78
N PRO A 32 18.90 -11.15 8.00
CA PRO A 32 18.11 -11.17 9.23
C PRO A 32 17.44 -9.80 9.43
N GLY A 33 16.46 -9.50 8.57
CA GLY A 33 15.60 -8.33 8.65
C GLY A 33 14.17 -8.76 8.88
N PHE A 34 13.68 -8.50 10.09
CA PHE A 34 12.28 -8.49 10.53
C PHE A 34 11.23 -8.89 9.46
N GLY A 35 11.02 -10.20 9.30
CA GLY A 35 10.02 -10.73 8.39
C GLY A 35 8.62 -10.48 8.95
N VAL A 36 7.89 -9.53 8.37
CA VAL A 36 6.43 -9.54 8.46
C VAL A 36 5.96 -10.81 7.75
N ASP A 37 5.26 -11.70 8.48
CA ASP A 37 4.53 -12.83 7.88
C ASP A 37 3.35 -12.26 7.11
N VAL A 38 3.64 -11.68 5.94
CA VAL A 38 2.63 -11.39 4.95
C VAL A 38 2.22 -12.76 4.45
N GLY A 39 1.11 -13.26 4.98
CA GLY A 39 0.62 -14.61 4.70
C GLY A 39 0.75 -14.93 3.20
N GLY A 40 1.13 -16.17 2.90
CA GLY A 40 1.48 -16.60 1.54
C GLY A 40 0.43 -16.21 0.49
N PRO A 41 0.80 -16.22 -0.80
CA PRO A 41 -0.05 -15.74 -1.89
C PRO A 41 -1.48 -16.28 -1.78
N GLY A 42 -2.45 -15.37 -1.59
CA GLY A 42 -3.86 -15.68 -1.34
C GLY A 42 -4.34 -15.41 0.09
N ALA A 43 -3.47 -15.08 1.03
CA ALA A 43 -3.88 -14.63 2.36
C ALA A 43 -4.52 -13.23 2.30
N GLU A 44 -5.64 -13.07 2.99
CA GLU A 44 -6.30 -11.77 3.14
C GLU A 44 -5.39 -10.83 3.95
N VAL A 45 -5.05 -9.68 3.37
CA VAL A 45 -4.31 -8.61 4.05
C VAL A 45 -5.28 -7.86 4.96
N THR A 46 -4.91 -7.71 6.23
CA THR A 46 -5.72 -7.01 7.24
C THR A 46 -4.94 -5.83 7.82
N TRP A 47 -5.65 -4.75 8.13
CA TRP A 47 -5.03 -3.55 8.69
C TRP A 47 -4.26 -3.85 9.97
N HIS A 48 -4.89 -4.47 10.97
CA HIS A 48 -4.30 -4.63 12.30
C HIS A 48 -3.07 -5.56 12.34
N ARG A 49 -3.06 -6.62 11.52
CA ARG A 49 -1.97 -7.60 11.50
C ARG A 49 -0.83 -7.13 10.61
N ASP A 50 -1.14 -6.67 9.40
CA ASP A 50 -0.14 -6.54 8.33
C ASP A 50 0.30 -5.08 8.13
N ILE A 51 -0.63 -4.13 8.19
CA ILE A 51 -0.33 -2.75 7.78
C ILE A 51 -0.02 -1.84 8.96
N ARG A 52 -0.76 -1.94 10.06
CA ARG A 52 -0.55 -1.12 11.26
C ARG A 52 0.91 -1.18 11.76
N PRO A 53 1.56 -2.36 11.89
CA PRO A 53 2.95 -2.42 12.36
C PRO A 53 3.92 -1.67 11.44
N LEU A 54 3.68 -1.68 10.12
CA LEU A 54 4.51 -0.96 9.15
C LEU A 54 4.37 0.55 9.32
N VAL A 55 3.12 1.03 9.47
CA VAL A 55 2.83 2.46 9.66
C VAL A 55 3.41 2.95 10.99
N GLU A 56 3.22 2.20 12.08
CA GLU A 56 3.76 2.53 13.40
C GLU A 56 5.29 2.59 13.40
N THR A 57 5.96 1.64 12.72
CA THR A 57 7.42 1.55 12.72
C THR A 57 8.08 2.59 11.82
N HIS A 58 7.53 2.85 10.64
CA HIS A 58 8.22 3.61 9.60
C HIS A 58 7.64 5.01 9.36
N CYS A 59 6.37 5.24 9.66
CA CYS A 59 5.67 6.46 9.28
C CYS A 59 5.41 7.39 10.47
N LEU A 60 5.00 6.83 11.63
CA LEU A 60 4.61 7.63 12.80
C LEU A 60 5.77 8.39 13.45
N GLY A 61 7.03 8.11 13.10
CA GLY A 61 8.16 8.94 13.55
C GLY A 61 8.03 10.42 13.13
N CYS A 62 7.45 10.68 11.94
CA CYS A 62 7.18 12.03 11.47
C CYS A 62 5.67 12.35 11.44
N HIS A 63 4.85 11.34 11.10
CA HIS A 63 3.40 11.45 10.91
C HIS A 63 2.59 11.07 12.16
N ALA A 64 3.16 11.08 13.36
CA ALA A 64 2.36 11.01 14.58
C ALA A 64 1.53 12.29 14.77
N GLU A 65 0.54 12.22 15.65
CA GLU A 65 -0.24 13.39 16.05
C GLU A 65 0.67 14.43 16.73
N GLY A 66 0.60 15.67 16.26
CA GLY A 66 1.50 16.75 16.68
C GLY A 66 2.95 16.60 16.19
N GLY A 67 3.21 15.65 15.28
CA GLY A 67 4.52 15.44 14.65
C GLY A 67 4.90 16.55 13.67
N ILE A 68 6.07 16.38 13.03
CA ILE A 68 6.61 17.37 12.07
C ILE A 68 5.94 17.30 10.69
N ALA A 69 5.25 16.20 10.37
CA ALA A 69 4.55 16.04 9.10
C ALA A 69 3.29 16.93 9.03
N PRO A 70 2.83 17.29 7.82
CA PRO A 70 1.68 18.17 7.64
C PRO A 70 0.33 17.53 8.01
N PHE A 71 0.29 16.20 8.22
CA PHE A 71 -0.90 15.48 8.67
C PHE A 71 -0.50 14.23 9.47
N THR A 72 -1.42 13.80 10.33
CA THR A 72 -1.27 12.60 11.18
C THR A 72 -1.69 11.34 10.43
N LEU A 73 -0.97 10.25 10.68
CA LEU A 73 -1.31 8.88 10.28
C LEU A 73 -1.69 8.02 11.50
N THR A 74 -1.74 8.61 12.70
CA THR A 74 -2.28 7.93 13.88
C THR A 74 -3.70 7.50 13.58
N HIS A 75 -4.06 6.28 13.98
CA HIS A 75 -5.39 5.74 13.74
C HIS A 75 -6.47 6.64 14.37
N ASP A 76 -7.40 7.10 13.53
CA ASP A 76 -8.60 7.84 13.92
C ASP A 76 -9.83 7.04 13.48
N PRO A 77 -10.71 6.60 14.40
CA PRO A 77 -11.87 5.79 14.04
C PRO A 77 -12.79 6.47 13.03
N ASP A 78 -13.04 7.77 13.14
CA ASP A 78 -13.99 8.49 12.30
C ASP A 78 -13.48 8.66 10.86
N GLU A 79 -12.17 8.86 10.67
CA GLU A 79 -11.53 8.90 9.35
C GLU A 79 -11.52 7.51 8.69
N TRP A 80 -11.31 6.46 9.47
CA TRP A 80 -11.09 5.09 8.98
C TRP A 80 -12.39 4.35 8.64
N GLU A 81 -13.49 4.62 9.35
CA GLU A 81 -14.83 4.09 9.04
C GLU A 81 -15.33 4.52 7.65
N ASN A 82 -14.83 5.65 7.12
CA ASN A 82 -15.22 6.16 5.81
C ASN A 82 -14.36 5.60 4.65
N ALA A 83 -13.55 4.57 4.91
CA ALA A 83 -12.70 3.85 3.94
C ALA A 83 -11.72 4.74 3.13
N SER A 84 -11.65 6.02 3.45
CA SER A 84 -11.05 7.06 2.60
C SER A 84 -10.23 7.99 3.48
N ALA A 85 -9.19 7.44 4.11
CA ALA A 85 -8.04 8.25 4.46
C ALA A 85 -7.63 8.98 3.17
N TRP A 86 -7.95 10.26 3.08
CA TRP A 86 -7.78 11.07 1.87
C TRP A 86 -6.31 11.09 1.42
N TRP A 87 -5.40 10.83 2.35
CA TRP A 87 -3.97 10.71 2.17
C TRP A 87 -3.53 9.34 1.61
N ALA A 88 -4.35 8.29 1.66
CA ALA A 88 -3.92 6.93 1.31
C ALA A 88 -3.40 6.82 -0.15
N PRO A 89 -4.08 7.37 -1.17
CA PRO A 89 -3.54 7.39 -2.53
C PRO A 89 -2.23 8.18 -2.60
N ALA A 90 -2.14 9.32 -1.91
CA ALA A 90 -0.93 10.14 -1.89
C ALA A 90 0.25 9.44 -1.21
N ALA A 91 0.00 8.69 -0.13
CA ALA A 91 1.01 7.91 0.58
C ALA A 91 1.60 6.82 -0.31
N VAL A 92 0.76 6.07 -1.03
CA VAL A 92 1.23 5.07 -2.01
C VAL A 92 2.12 5.73 -3.07
N ARG A 93 1.68 6.85 -3.65
CA ARG A 93 2.47 7.57 -4.67
C ARG A 93 3.79 8.10 -4.14
N ALA A 94 3.84 8.60 -2.92
CA ALA A 94 5.05 9.11 -2.31
C ALA A 94 6.07 7.99 -2.01
N VAL A 95 5.59 6.84 -1.53
CA VAL A 95 6.42 5.65 -1.30
C VAL A 95 6.92 5.07 -2.62
N GLU A 96 6.06 4.91 -3.62
CA GLU A 96 6.45 4.46 -4.97
C GLU A 96 7.49 5.38 -5.63
N ALA A 97 7.35 6.69 -5.43
CA ALA A 97 8.27 7.69 -5.95
C ALA A 97 9.56 7.83 -5.12
N GLY A 98 9.65 7.17 -3.96
CA GLY A 98 10.79 7.30 -3.04
C GLY A 98 10.96 8.69 -2.43
N THR A 99 9.90 9.51 -2.39
CA THR A 99 9.92 10.83 -1.74
C THR A 99 9.62 10.74 -0.24
N MET A 100 9.16 9.58 0.23
CA MET A 100 8.92 9.27 1.63
C MET A 100 9.68 8.00 2.05
N PRO A 101 10.39 8.02 3.19
CA PRO A 101 10.64 9.19 4.03
C PRO A 101 11.51 10.23 3.30
N PRO A 102 11.40 11.54 3.64
CA PRO A 102 12.28 12.54 3.06
C PRO A 102 13.72 12.21 3.46
N TRP A 103 14.65 12.33 2.53
CA TRP A 103 16.07 12.16 2.83
C TRP A 103 16.45 13.11 3.98
N PRO A 104 16.99 12.60 5.09
CA PRO A 104 17.49 13.48 6.13
C PRO A 104 18.62 14.32 5.55
N ALA A 105 18.70 15.58 5.98
CA ALA A 105 19.82 16.41 5.59
C ALA A 105 21.12 15.74 6.09
N SER A 106 22.04 15.42 5.18
CA SER A 106 23.35 14.89 5.55
C SER A 106 24.33 16.04 5.76
N ASP A 107 25.16 15.92 6.79
CA ASP A 107 26.23 16.88 7.06
C ASP A 107 27.28 16.92 5.93
N ASP A 108 27.30 15.88 5.08
CA ASP A 108 28.26 15.70 3.99
C ASP A 108 28.06 16.65 2.80
N CYS A 109 26.82 17.14 2.60
CA CYS A 109 26.50 18.05 1.50
C CYS A 109 26.57 19.52 1.95
N HIS A 110 26.10 19.83 3.16
CA HIS A 110 26.21 21.14 3.79
C HIS A 110 26.14 21.00 5.33
N PRO A 111 26.90 21.80 6.10
CA PRO A 111 26.79 21.81 7.55
C PRO A 111 25.37 22.18 7.97
N ILE A 112 24.76 21.36 8.83
CA ILE A 112 23.45 21.66 9.41
C ILE A 112 23.64 22.64 10.56
N GLU A 113 23.15 23.86 10.41
CA GLU A 113 23.17 24.88 11.47
C GLU A 113 22.47 24.34 12.73
N GLY A 114 23.21 24.22 13.84
CA GLY A 114 22.70 23.73 15.13
C GLY A 114 22.77 22.22 15.34
N SER A 115 23.42 21.45 14.45
CA SER A 115 23.87 20.09 14.75
C SER A 115 24.95 20.14 15.86
N ARG A 116 24.86 19.26 16.85
CA ARG A 116 25.75 19.20 18.02
C ARG A 116 26.32 17.81 18.22
#